data_AF-A0A8T3QG46-F1
#
_entry.id   AF-A0A8T3QG46-F1
#
_cell.length_a   1.000
_cell.length_b   1.000
_cell.length_c   1.000
_cell.angle_alpha   90.00
_cell.angle_beta   90.00
_cell.angle_gamma   90.00
#
_symmetry.space_group_name_H-M   'P 1'
#
loop_
_entity.id
_entity.type
_entity.pdbx_description
1 polymer ?
#
loop_
_entity_poly.entity_id
_entity_poly.type
_entity_poly.pdbx_seq_one_letter_code
_entity_poly.pdbx_strand_id
1 'polypeptide(L)'
;MSQTRPIARRSLHVHAMEADGQALDMLKALSNETRIAILRYLGDQVIPMNQIAQDLGLPPSTATMHVIVLERAGLLHTEMRPASRGLQKVCARTYDELVIDLPRGEHHTRSAIEHWMPVGGYSDVQVEPTCGIASADGLIGYLDDPNSFYEPDRVRAQLLWFRTGYVEYRFPNRVPPGVSVLSLQLTAEVCSEAPLHDPDWPSDISVWINGVHLGEWTCPADFG
;
A
#
# COMPACT_ATOMS: atom_id res chain seq x y z
N MET A 1 -24.22 -16.84 6.61
CA MET A 1 -23.23 -16.05 5.85
C MET A 1 -21.90 -16.19 6.57
N SER A 2 -20.94 -16.90 5.96
CA SER A 2 -19.67 -17.26 6.61
C SER A 2 -18.74 -16.04 6.59
N GLN A 3 -18.45 -15.48 7.76
CA GLN A 3 -17.48 -14.39 7.91
C GLN A 3 -16.07 -14.96 7.69
N THR A 4 -15.51 -14.70 6.52
CA THR A 4 -14.10 -15.00 6.23
C THR A 4 -13.25 -13.99 6.99
N ARG A 5 -12.73 -14.36 8.16
CA ARG A 5 -11.70 -13.56 8.83
C ARG A 5 -10.51 -13.40 7.88
N PRO A 6 -9.98 -12.19 7.65
CA PRO A 6 -8.79 -12.01 6.84
C PRO A 6 -7.61 -12.73 7.52
N ILE A 7 -7.05 -13.72 6.83
CA ILE A 7 -5.82 -14.39 7.25
C ILE A 7 -4.69 -13.37 7.04
N ALA A 8 -3.95 -13.04 8.10
CA ALA A 8 -2.81 -12.14 8.00
C ALA A 8 -1.76 -12.75 7.05
N ARG A 9 -1.46 -12.05 5.95
CA ARG A 9 -0.42 -12.46 5.00
C ARG A 9 0.96 -12.29 5.63
N ARG A 10 1.81 -13.30 5.51
CA ARG A 10 3.20 -13.27 5.95
C ARG A 10 4.06 -12.74 4.80
N SER A 11 4.47 -11.48 4.85
CA SER A 11 5.38 -10.90 3.85
C SER A 11 6.84 -11.01 4.29
N LEU A 12 7.73 -11.21 3.32
CA LEU A 12 9.17 -11.02 3.49
C LEU A 12 9.65 -9.89 2.58
N HIS A 13 10.33 -8.92 3.17
CA HIS A 13 11.02 -7.86 2.44
C HIS A 13 12.49 -8.23 2.33
N VAL A 14 13.02 -8.24 1.11
CA VAL A 14 14.40 -8.62 0.81
C VAL A 14 15.07 -7.52 0.00
N HIS A 15 16.24 -7.08 0.45
CA HIS A 15 17.05 -6.11 -0.28
C HIS A 15 18.06 -6.82 -1.18
N ALA A 16 17.97 -6.64 -2.50
CA ALA A 16 18.89 -7.27 -3.44
C ALA A 16 20.34 -6.72 -3.38
N MET A 17 20.59 -5.70 -2.54
CA MET A 17 21.89 -5.05 -2.37
C MET A 17 22.76 -5.67 -1.27
N GLU A 18 22.18 -6.44 -0.34
CA GLU A 18 22.96 -7.07 0.72
C GLU A 18 23.76 -8.25 0.15
N ALA A 19 25.06 -8.29 0.47
CA ALA A 19 26.00 -9.30 -0.01
C ALA A 19 25.71 -10.72 0.51
N ASP A 20 24.65 -10.89 1.31
CA ASP A 20 24.31 -12.10 2.04
C ASP A 20 23.76 -13.22 1.14
N GLY A 21 23.57 -12.97 -0.17
CA GLY A 21 23.24 -13.98 -1.17
C GLY A 21 21.84 -14.61 -1.05
N GLN A 22 21.15 -14.38 0.07
CA GLN A 22 19.83 -14.92 0.36
C GLN A 22 18.80 -14.54 -0.71
N ALA A 23 18.78 -13.28 -1.16
CA ALA A 23 17.90 -12.82 -2.22
C ALA A 23 18.10 -13.61 -3.52
N LEU A 24 19.35 -13.87 -3.87
CA LEU A 24 19.72 -14.62 -5.07
C LEU A 24 19.32 -16.09 -4.95
N ASP A 25 19.50 -16.69 -3.78
CA ASP A 25 19.11 -18.07 -3.53
C ASP A 25 17.59 -18.25 -3.56
N MET A 26 16.82 -17.29 -3.04
CA MET A 26 15.37 -17.25 -3.17
C MET A 26 14.94 -17.13 -4.63
N LEU A 27 15.53 -16.20 -5.40
CA LEU A 27 15.22 -16.03 -6.82
C LEU A 27 15.54 -17.28 -7.64
N LYS A 28 16.70 -17.92 -7.40
CA LYS A 28 17.07 -19.20 -8.02
C LYS A 28 16.12 -20.32 -7.60
N ALA A 29 15.66 -20.34 -6.36
CA ALA A 29 14.66 -21.30 -5.91
C ALA A 29 13.30 -21.05 -6.57
N LEU A 30 12.92 -19.82 -6.88
CA LEU A 30 11.65 -19.52 -7.54
C LEU A 30 11.68 -19.71 -9.06
N SER A 31 12.86 -19.72 -9.70
CA SER A 31 13.00 -19.87 -11.16
C SER A 31 12.76 -21.30 -11.70
N ASN A 32 11.88 -22.08 -11.06
CA ASN A 32 11.52 -23.43 -11.48
C ASN A 32 10.04 -23.71 -11.22
N GLU A 33 9.34 -24.16 -12.25
CA GLU A 33 7.88 -24.37 -12.23
C GLU A 33 7.44 -25.39 -11.19
N THR A 34 8.18 -26.49 -10.99
CA THR A 34 7.86 -27.50 -9.98
C THR A 34 7.92 -26.93 -8.57
N ARG A 35 8.89 -26.06 -8.29
CA ARG A 35 9.00 -25.40 -6.98
C ARG A 35 7.87 -24.40 -6.75
N ILE A 36 7.47 -23.65 -7.78
CA ILE A 36 6.27 -22.80 -7.74
C ILE A 36 5.00 -23.63 -7.52
N ALA A 37 4.88 -24.79 -8.17
CA ALA A 37 3.74 -25.70 -8.00
C ALA A 37 3.66 -26.26 -6.57
N ILE A 38 4.80 -26.62 -5.96
CA ILE A 38 4.88 -27.05 -4.57
C ILE A 38 4.42 -25.92 -3.63
N LEU A 39 4.91 -24.69 -3.80
CA LEU A 39 4.50 -23.55 -2.96
C LEU A 39 2.99 -23.26 -3.09
N ARG A 40 2.45 -23.35 -4.31
CA ARG A 40 1.01 -23.17 -4.57
C ARG A 40 0.17 -24.27 -3.92
N TYR A 41 0.62 -25.52 -4.03
CA TYR A 41 -0.07 -26.68 -3.46
C TYR A 41 -0.07 -26.63 -1.92
N LEU A 42 1.04 -26.20 -1.31
CA LEU A 42 1.09 -26.00 0.13
C LEU A 42 0.12 -24.92 0.59
N GLY A 43 0.03 -23.77 -0.10
CA GLY A 43 -0.87 -22.68 0.28
C GLY A 43 -0.68 -22.29 1.75
N ASP A 44 -1.72 -22.51 2.56
CA ASP A 44 -1.73 -22.29 4.02
C ASP A 44 -1.73 -23.60 4.83
N GLN A 45 -1.53 -24.74 4.17
CA GLN A 45 -1.60 -26.07 4.76
C GLN A 45 -0.21 -26.58 5.15
N VAL A 46 -0.21 -27.50 6.13
CA VAL A 46 0.96 -28.27 6.54
C VAL A 46 0.79 -29.68 6.00
N ILE A 47 1.54 -30.03 4.94
CA ILE A 47 1.32 -31.27 4.18
C ILE A 47 2.49 -32.25 4.40
N PRO A 48 2.21 -33.56 4.59
CA PRO A 48 3.23 -34.60 4.57
C PRO A 48 3.98 -34.64 3.24
N MET A 49 5.29 -34.82 3.32
CA MET A 49 6.18 -34.78 2.16
C MET A 49 5.86 -35.83 1.09
N ASN A 50 5.43 -37.03 1.50
CA ASN A 50 5.00 -38.09 0.60
C ASN A 50 3.73 -37.72 -0.17
N GLN A 51 2.82 -36.97 0.45
CA GLN A 51 1.59 -36.53 -0.16
C GLN A 51 1.84 -35.45 -1.23
N ILE A 52 2.80 -34.55 -1.00
CA ILE A 52 3.26 -33.58 -2.02
C ILE A 52 3.73 -34.32 -3.28
N ALA A 53 4.53 -35.38 -3.12
CA ALA A 53 5.02 -36.16 -4.25
C ALA A 53 3.88 -36.85 -5.01
N GLN A 54 2.95 -37.48 -4.27
CA GLN A 54 1.82 -38.19 -4.85
C GLN A 54 0.87 -37.25 -5.60
N ASP A 55 0.43 -36.16 -4.95
CA ASP A 55 -0.61 -35.28 -5.48
C ASP A 55 -0.11 -34.42 -6.66
N LEU A 56 1.19 -34.10 -6.69
CA LEU A 56 1.82 -33.42 -7.82
C LEU A 56 2.38 -34.37 -8.88
N GLY A 57 2.22 -35.69 -8.72
CA GLY A 57 2.71 -36.70 -9.67
C GLY A 57 4.23 -36.71 -9.82
N LEU A 58 4.96 -36.34 -8.77
CA LEU A 58 6.43 -36.26 -8.76
C LEU A 58 7.04 -37.54 -8.17
N PRO A 59 8.17 -38.03 -8.73
CA PRO A 59 8.96 -39.04 -8.04
C PRO A 59 9.36 -38.58 -6.63
N PRO A 60 9.30 -39.44 -5.59
CA PRO A 60 9.59 -39.03 -4.22
C PRO A 60 10.96 -38.38 -4.00
N SER A 61 11.99 -38.88 -4.70
CA SER A 61 13.34 -38.31 -4.69
C SER A 61 13.40 -36.91 -5.31
N THR A 62 12.64 -36.68 -6.39
CA THR A 62 12.55 -35.39 -7.06
C THR A 62 11.82 -34.36 -6.19
N ALA A 63 10.68 -34.74 -5.59
CA ALA A 63 9.97 -33.88 -4.64
C ALA A 63 10.86 -33.51 -3.45
N THR A 64 11.62 -34.47 -2.93
CA THR A 64 12.60 -34.25 -1.85
C THR A 64 13.65 -33.22 -2.22
N MET A 65 14.24 -33.36 -3.41
CA MET A 65 15.25 -32.42 -3.90
C MET A 65 14.69 -31.00 -4.01
N HIS A 66 13.48 -30.82 -4.54
CA HIS A 66 12.84 -29.51 -4.65
C HIS A 66 12.52 -28.89 -3.29
N VAL A 67 12.00 -29.68 -2.34
CA VAL A 67 11.70 -29.23 -0.98
C VAL A 67 12.97 -28.76 -0.27
N ILE A 68 14.09 -29.49 -0.40
CA ILE A 68 15.37 -29.09 0.20
C ILE A 68 15.86 -27.74 -0.36
N VAL A 69 15.70 -27.50 -1.67
CA VAL A 69 16.09 -26.22 -2.28
C VAL A 69 15.22 -25.08 -1.76
N LEU A 70 13.90 -25.28 -1.66
CA LEU A 70 12.97 -24.29 -1.11
C LEU A 70 13.24 -24.00 0.38
N GLU A 71 13.56 -25.04 1.15
CA GLU A 71 13.88 -24.96 2.56
C GLU A 71 15.19 -24.18 2.80
N ARG A 72 16.24 -24.47 2.02
CA ARG A 72 17.51 -23.72 2.09
C ARG A 72 17.35 -22.25 1.74
N ALA A 73 16.44 -21.93 0.83
CA ALA A 73 16.10 -20.55 0.48
C ALA A 73 15.16 -19.88 1.50
N GLY A 74 14.74 -20.56 2.57
CA GLY A 74 13.84 -20.03 3.59
C GLY A 74 12.36 -19.90 3.16
N LEU A 75 12.02 -20.33 1.94
CA LEU A 75 10.65 -20.23 1.39
C LEU A 75 9.69 -21.27 1.98
N LEU A 76 10.25 -22.32 2.59
CA LEU A 76 9.53 -23.44 3.15
C LEU A 76 10.16 -23.84 4.48
N HIS A 77 9.33 -24.20 5.45
CA HIS A 77 9.76 -24.81 6.71
C HIS A 77 9.36 -26.28 6.76
N THR A 78 10.24 -27.13 7.30
CA THR A 78 9.93 -28.54 7.52
C THR A 78 10.09 -28.96 8.96
N GLU A 79 9.26 -29.91 9.38
CA GLU A 79 9.25 -30.43 10.74
C GLU A 79 9.04 -31.95 10.72
N MET A 80 9.62 -32.67 11.67
CA MET A 80 9.32 -34.09 11.87
C MET A 80 8.16 -34.24 12.85
N ARG A 81 7.06 -34.85 12.40
CA ARG A 81 5.88 -35.13 13.22
C ARG A 81 5.64 -36.64 13.40
N PRO A 82 5.09 -37.07 14.54
CA PRO A 82 4.61 -38.44 14.69
C PRO A 82 3.55 -38.79 13.64
N ALA A 83 3.64 -39.99 13.07
CA ALA A 83 2.67 -40.55 12.14
C ALA A 83 2.15 -41.90 12.68
N SER A 84 1.13 -42.45 12.02
CA SER A 84 0.57 -43.78 12.36
C SER A 84 1.64 -44.90 12.34
N ARG A 85 2.73 -44.71 11.58
CA ARG A 85 3.92 -45.56 11.57
C ARG A 85 5.18 -44.69 11.55
N GLY A 86 5.79 -44.50 12.71
CA GLY A 86 7.06 -43.79 12.85
C GLY A 86 6.94 -42.27 12.76
N LEU A 87 7.97 -41.61 12.25
CA LEU A 87 8.03 -40.17 12.04
C LEU A 87 7.81 -39.84 10.57
N GLN A 88 7.13 -38.72 10.29
CA GLN A 88 6.96 -38.18 8.94
C GLN A 88 7.45 -36.73 8.89
N LYS A 89 8.05 -36.36 7.77
CA LYS A 89 8.43 -34.98 7.48
C LYS A 89 7.23 -34.25 6.91
N VAL A 90 6.81 -33.16 7.55
CA VAL A 90 5.76 -32.25 7.04
C VAL A 90 6.40 -30.96 6.55
N CYS A 91 5.76 -30.35 5.55
CA CYS A 91 6.23 -29.14 4.90
C CYS A 91 5.16 -28.05 5.01
N ALA A 92 5.59 -26.82 5.27
CA ALA A 92 4.72 -25.65 5.32
C ALA A 92 5.40 -24.48 4.60
N ARG A 93 4.63 -23.68 3.87
CA ARG A 93 5.13 -22.46 3.23
C ARG A 93 5.36 -21.38 4.29
N THR A 94 6.50 -20.69 4.22
CA THR A 94 6.89 -19.67 5.22
C THR A 94 6.22 -18.33 4.96
N TYR A 95 6.19 -17.87 3.71
CA TYR A 95 5.75 -16.53 3.31
C TYR A 95 4.67 -16.59 2.21
N ASP A 96 3.75 -15.63 2.27
CA ASP A 96 2.66 -15.41 1.33
C ASP A 96 3.04 -14.43 0.23
N GLU A 97 3.93 -13.49 0.56
CA GLU A 97 4.39 -12.42 -0.32
C GLU A 97 5.90 -12.23 -0.18
N LEU A 98 6.56 -12.00 -1.31
CA LEU A 98 7.98 -11.67 -1.37
C LEU A 98 8.12 -10.31 -2.06
N VAL A 99 8.60 -9.31 -1.33
CA VAL A 99 8.90 -7.98 -1.85
C VAL A 99 10.41 -7.87 -2.03
N ILE A 100 10.86 -7.64 -3.26
CA ILE A 100 12.29 -7.55 -3.59
C ILE A 100 12.61 -6.13 -4.01
N ASP A 101 13.44 -5.45 -3.22
CA ASP A 101 14.01 -4.18 -3.60
C ASP A 101 15.16 -4.41 -4.58
N LEU A 102 14.94 -3.98 -5.83
CA LEU A 102 15.96 -4.05 -6.87
C LEU A 102 17.09 -3.05 -6.60
N PRO A 103 18.33 -3.37 -7.01
CA PRO A 103 19.44 -2.46 -6.85
C PRO A 103 19.14 -1.17 -7.60
N ARG A 104 19.10 -0.08 -6.85
CA ARG A 104 19.01 1.25 -7.42
C ARG A 104 20.42 1.62 -7.88
N GLY A 105 20.56 2.15 -9.10
CA GLY A 105 21.83 2.77 -9.51
C GLY A 105 22.20 3.87 -8.52
N GLU A 106 23.44 4.37 -8.55
CA GLU A 106 23.79 5.64 -7.92
C GLU A 106 22.88 6.72 -8.51
N HIS A 107 21.69 6.88 -7.96
CA HIS A 107 20.92 8.07 -8.15
C HIS A 107 21.76 9.14 -7.48
N HIS A 108 22.20 10.13 -8.26
CA HIS A 108 22.32 11.48 -7.73
C HIS A 108 21.14 11.63 -6.78
N THR A 109 21.41 11.72 -5.48
CA THR A 109 20.39 11.92 -4.47
C THR A 109 19.57 13.07 -4.99
N ARG A 110 18.38 12.80 -5.55
CA ARG A 110 17.50 13.86 -5.99
C ARG A 110 17.14 14.53 -4.68
N SER A 111 17.81 15.65 -4.40
CA SER A 111 17.52 16.43 -3.21
C SER A 111 16.08 16.90 -3.36
N ALA A 112 15.18 16.19 -2.71
CA ALA A 112 13.78 16.54 -2.64
C ALA A 112 13.62 17.51 -1.47
N ILE A 113 12.86 18.58 -1.70
CA ILE A 113 12.38 19.45 -0.65
C ILE A 113 10.94 19.01 -0.40
N GLU A 114 10.69 18.44 0.78
CA GLU A 114 9.37 17.97 1.16
C GLU A 114 8.70 18.95 2.11
N HIS A 115 7.41 19.19 1.87
CA HIS A 115 6.58 20.05 2.70
C HIS A 115 5.26 19.35 2.98
N TRP A 116 4.81 19.46 4.23
CA TRP A 116 3.52 18.98 4.69
C TRP A 116 2.65 20.17 5.07
N MET A 117 1.37 20.12 4.71
CA MET A 117 0.38 21.16 5.02
C MET A 117 -0.83 20.51 5.67
N PRO A 118 -1.31 21.00 6.84
CA PRO A 118 -2.55 20.51 7.42
C PRO A 118 -3.74 20.88 6.53
N VAL A 119 -4.84 20.13 6.62
CA VAL A 119 -6.09 20.37 5.88
C VAL A 119 -6.61 21.80 6.09
N GLY A 120 -6.51 22.31 7.32
CA GLY A 120 -6.87 23.69 7.65
C GLY A 120 -5.85 24.78 7.28
N GLY A 121 -4.72 24.40 6.67
CA GLY A 121 -3.58 25.28 6.40
C GLY A 121 -3.70 26.12 5.13
N TYR A 122 -4.90 26.26 4.57
CA TYR A 122 -5.12 27.04 3.36
C TYR A 122 -4.90 28.54 3.61
N SER A 123 -4.33 29.20 2.61
CA SER A 123 -4.10 30.64 2.59
C SER A 123 -5.25 31.43 1.98
N ASP A 124 -6.03 30.78 1.10
CA ASP A 124 -7.23 31.36 0.50
C ASP A 124 -8.29 30.28 0.32
N VAL A 125 -9.55 30.68 0.36
CA VAL A 125 -10.70 29.78 0.29
C VAL A 125 -11.91 30.52 -0.26
N GLN A 126 -12.64 29.86 -1.14
CA GLN A 126 -13.97 30.27 -1.57
C GLN A 126 -14.82 29.01 -1.64
N VAL A 127 -15.91 28.95 -0.87
CA VAL A 127 -16.76 27.77 -0.80
C VAL A 127 -18.23 28.17 -0.81
N GLU A 128 -19.07 27.32 -1.39
CA GLU A 128 -20.52 27.44 -1.31
C GLU A 128 -21.14 26.23 -0.59
N PRO A 129 -22.26 26.43 0.13
CA PRO A 129 -23.01 25.34 0.74
C PRO A 129 -23.52 24.30 -0.28
N THR A 130 -23.71 23.04 0.09
CA THR A 130 -23.48 22.45 1.43
C THR A 130 -22.00 22.36 1.76
N CYS A 131 -21.59 22.78 2.95
CA CYS A 131 -20.17 22.86 3.32
C CYS A 131 -19.93 22.70 4.82
N GLY A 132 -18.70 22.34 5.18
CA GLY A 132 -18.29 22.28 6.56
C GLY A 132 -16.81 21.93 6.73
N ILE A 133 -16.38 21.99 7.98
CA ILE A 133 -15.00 21.77 8.40
C ILE A 133 -15.02 21.12 9.79
N ALA A 134 -14.18 20.11 9.99
CA ALA A 134 -14.16 19.33 11.22
C ALA A 134 -12.73 19.04 11.68
N SER A 135 -12.54 19.08 12.99
CA SER A 135 -11.36 18.56 13.68
C SER A 135 -11.62 17.15 14.21
N ALA A 136 -10.61 16.55 14.83
CA ALA A 136 -10.78 15.30 15.58
C ALA A 136 -11.77 15.42 16.76
N ASP A 137 -12.01 16.64 17.27
CA ASP A 137 -12.89 16.90 18.42
C ASP A 137 -14.35 17.20 17.99
N GLY A 138 -14.60 17.37 16.68
CA GLY A 138 -15.90 17.70 16.13
C GLY A 138 -15.88 18.85 15.12
N LEU A 139 -17.07 19.35 14.79
CA LEU A 139 -17.27 20.46 13.84
C LEU A 139 -16.56 21.73 14.32
N ILE A 140 -15.97 22.45 13.36
CA ILE A 140 -15.44 23.79 13.55
C ILE A 140 -16.46 24.77 12.95
N GLY A 141 -16.98 25.68 13.76
CA GLY A 141 -18.03 26.61 13.34
C GLY A 141 -19.39 25.93 13.13
N TYR A 142 -20.14 26.42 12.15
CA TYR A 142 -21.50 25.96 11.82
C TYR A 142 -21.53 25.21 10.47
N LEU A 143 -22.43 24.23 10.38
CA LEU A 143 -22.72 23.54 9.11
C LEU A 143 -23.34 24.52 8.11
N ASP A 144 -22.95 24.36 6.85
CA ASP A 144 -23.45 25.14 5.71
C ASP A 144 -23.22 26.66 5.84
N ASP A 145 -22.23 27.05 6.65
CA ASP A 145 -21.77 28.43 6.78
C ASP A 145 -20.33 28.57 6.24
N PRO A 146 -20.12 29.24 5.10
CA PRO A 146 -18.79 29.54 4.58
C PRO A 146 -17.89 30.29 5.57
N ASN A 147 -18.46 31.05 6.51
CA ASN A 147 -17.67 31.77 7.51
C ASN A 147 -16.91 30.83 8.46
N SER A 148 -17.37 29.58 8.63
CA SER A 148 -16.69 28.55 9.43
C SER A 148 -15.26 28.26 8.95
N PHE A 149 -14.96 28.51 7.67
CA PHE A 149 -13.61 28.35 7.10
C PHE A 149 -12.64 29.49 7.49
N TYR A 150 -13.11 30.50 8.21
CA TYR A 150 -12.27 31.56 8.77
C TYR A 150 -12.11 31.44 10.29
N GLU A 151 -12.72 30.46 10.92
CA GLU A 151 -12.57 30.21 12.36
C GLU A 151 -11.10 29.96 12.71
N PRO A 152 -10.58 30.53 13.82
CA PRO A 152 -9.20 30.31 14.24
C PRO A 152 -8.84 28.83 14.40
N ASP A 153 -9.81 28.02 14.85
CA ASP A 153 -9.65 26.58 15.07
C ASP A 153 -9.52 25.78 13.77
N ARG A 154 -9.74 26.40 12.59
CA ARG A 154 -9.57 25.74 11.29
C ARG A 154 -8.21 25.06 11.16
N VAL A 155 -7.15 25.60 11.77
CA VAL A 155 -5.80 25.04 11.74
C VAL A 155 -5.71 23.60 12.27
N ARG A 156 -6.71 23.17 13.04
CA ARG A 156 -6.84 21.81 13.61
C ARG A 156 -7.69 20.88 12.75
N ALA A 157 -8.25 21.38 11.65
CA ALA A 157 -9.11 20.60 10.77
C ALA A 157 -8.40 19.34 10.27
N GLN A 158 -9.15 18.25 10.28
CA GLN A 158 -8.79 16.95 9.70
C GLN A 158 -9.62 16.66 8.44
N LEU A 159 -10.73 17.36 8.27
CA LEU A 159 -11.67 17.19 7.15
C LEU A 159 -12.30 18.55 6.80
N LEU A 160 -12.54 18.77 5.51
CA LEU A 160 -13.40 19.84 5.01
C LEU A 160 -14.18 19.32 3.80
N TRP A 161 -15.35 19.90 3.56
CA TRP A 161 -16.20 19.57 2.41
C TRP A 161 -16.96 20.81 1.96
N PHE A 162 -17.25 20.89 0.67
CA PHE A 162 -18.05 21.97 0.09
C PHE A 162 -18.61 21.53 -1.26
N ARG A 163 -19.72 22.14 -1.69
CA ARG A 163 -20.39 21.79 -2.94
C ARG A 163 -19.65 22.32 -4.17
N THR A 164 -19.20 23.57 -4.12
CA THR A 164 -18.41 24.19 -5.19
C THR A 164 -17.50 25.25 -4.61
N GLY A 165 -16.37 25.48 -5.27
CA GLY A 165 -15.35 26.40 -4.80
C GLY A 165 -13.95 25.83 -4.87
N TYR A 166 -13.05 26.37 -4.04
CA TYR A 166 -11.66 25.95 -3.95
C TYR A 166 -11.07 26.21 -2.57
N VAL A 167 -9.97 25.49 -2.30
CA VAL A 167 -9.02 25.78 -1.23
C VAL A 167 -7.63 25.97 -1.84
N GLU A 168 -6.94 27.06 -1.49
CA GLU A 168 -5.59 27.36 -1.98
C GLU A 168 -4.58 27.20 -0.85
N TYR A 169 -3.50 26.46 -1.12
CA TYR A 169 -2.37 26.30 -0.21
C TYR A 169 -1.12 26.96 -0.77
N ARG A 170 -0.37 27.64 0.09
CA ARG A 170 0.92 28.27 -0.26
C ARG A 170 2.07 27.59 0.43
N PHE A 171 3.06 27.21 -0.36
CA PHE A 171 4.29 26.59 0.10
C PHE A 171 5.47 27.55 -0.07
N PRO A 172 6.40 27.62 0.89
CA PRO A 172 7.61 28.40 0.71
C PRO A 172 8.47 27.77 -0.39
N ASN A 173 8.87 28.56 -1.39
CA ASN A 173 9.83 28.09 -2.37
C ASN A 173 11.24 28.08 -1.75
N ARG A 174 11.71 26.90 -1.35
CA ARG A 174 13.06 26.69 -0.78
C ARG A 174 14.06 26.12 -1.78
N VAL A 175 13.75 26.13 -3.08
CA VAL A 175 14.67 25.68 -4.13
C VAL A 175 15.92 26.56 -4.11
N PRO A 176 17.14 26.00 -3.95
CA PRO A 176 18.35 26.80 -3.90
C PRO A 176 18.57 27.58 -5.20
N PRO A 177 19.15 28.80 -5.14
CA PRO A 177 19.46 29.56 -6.34
C PRO A 177 20.33 28.77 -7.33
N GLY A 178 19.99 28.83 -8.61
CA GLY A 178 20.72 28.13 -9.68
C GLY A 178 20.35 26.65 -9.85
N VAL A 179 19.45 26.09 -9.04
CA VAL A 179 18.96 24.72 -9.19
C VAL A 179 17.69 24.71 -10.04
N SER A 180 17.65 23.82 -11.05
CA SER A 180 16.45 23.55 -11.83
C SER A 180 15.61 22.46 -11.16
N VAL A 181 14.32 22.74 -10.93
CA VAL A 181 13.35 21.73 -10.48
C VAL A 181 13.10 20.74 -11.61
N LEU A 182 13.40 19.46 -11.38
CA LEU A 182 13.20 18.40 -12.38
C LEU A 182 11.79 17.79 -12.35
N SER A 183 11.16 17.79 -11.17
CA SER A 183 9.85 17.19 -10.94
C SER A 183 9.18 17.81 -9.73
N LEU A 184 7.85 17.85 -9.76
CA LEU A 184 7.00 18.20 -8.63
C LEU A 184 6.05 17.03 -8.37
N GLN A 185 5.86 16.68 -7.10
CA GLN A 185 4.92 15.64 -6.69
C GLN A 185 3.98 16.22 -5.63
N LEU A 186 2.68 15.99 -5.83
CA LEU A 186 1.61 16.34 -4.90
C LEU A 186 0.88 15.06 -4.51
N THR A 187 0.61 14.89 -3.22
CA THR A 187 -0.21 13.80 -2.70
C THR A 187 -1.27 14.40 -1.79
N ALA A 188 -2.53 14.01 -1.98
CA ALA A 188 -3.67 14.41 -1.16
C ALA A 188 -4.72 13.28 -1.18
N GLU A 189 -5.54 13.24 -0.14
CA GLU A 189 -6.74 12.41 -0.08
C GLU A 189 -7.95 13.28 -0.41
N VAL A 190 -8.71 12.89 -1.42
CA VAL A 190 -9.88 13.63 -1.91
C VAL A 190 -10.94 12.65 -2.39
N CYS A 191 -12.19 12.91 -2.06
CA CYS A 191 -13.36 12.12 -2.46
C CYS A 191 -14.54 13.04 -2.74
N SER A 192 -15.61 12.47 -3.30
CA SER A 192 -16.92 13.09 -3.25
C SER A 192 -17.49 12.95 -1.82
N GLU A 193 -18.34 13.88 -1.41
CA GLU A 193 -19.02 13.83 -0.10
C GLU A 193 -20.52 13.97 -0.33
N ALA A 194 -21.30 13.04 0.21
CA ALA A 194 -22.74 13.06 0.19
C ALA A 194 -23.31 12.90 1.61
N PRO A 195 -24.49 13.45 1.93
CA PRO A 195 -25.12 13.19 3.21
C PRO A 195 -25.34 11.69 3.43
N LEU A 196 -24.84 11.17 4.57
CA LEU A 196 -24.89 9.77 5.01
C LEU A 196 -24.04 8.78 4.22
N HIS A 197 -24.04 8.86 2.87
CA HIS A 197 -23.22 8.14 1.88
C HIS A 197 -24.03 7.96 0.58
N ASP A 198 -23.42 8.21 -0.59
CA ASP A 198 -24.02 7.93 -1.89
C ASP A 198 -22.98 7.40 -2.90
N PRO A 199 -23.15 6.14 -3.38
CA PRO A 199 -22.24 5.53 -4.34
C PRO A 199 -22.40 6.07 -5.79
N ASP A 200 -23.36 6.97 -6.05
CA ASP A 200 -23.57 7.62 -7.35
C ASP A 200 -23.63 9.14 -7.19
N TRP A 201 -22.60 9.70 -6.54
CA TRP A 201 -22.44 11.13 -6.30
C TRP A 201 -21.14 11.63 -6.93
N PRO A 202 -21.09 11.84 -8.25
CA PRO A 202 -19.86 12.24 -8.91
C PRO A 202 -19.48 13.70 -8.61
N SER A 203 -18.20 13.94 -8.32
CA SER A 203 -17.64 15.28 -8.12
C SER A 203 -16.42 15.49 -9.00
N ASP A 204 -16.42 16.58 -9.78
CA ASP A 204 -15.26 16.99 -10.57
C ASP A 204 -14.24 17.70 -9.67
N ILE A 205 -13.04 17.14 -9.61
CA ILE A 205 -11.94 17.64 -8.78
C ILE A 205 -10.80 18.03 -9.70
N SER A 206 -10.53 19.32 -9.76
CA SER A 206 -9.49 19.87 -10.62
C SER A 206 -8.33 20.44 -9.81
N VAL A 207 -7.12 20.33 -10.37
CA VAL A 207 -5.88 20.75 -9.70
C VAL A 207 -5.18 21.84 -10.49
N TRP A 208 -4.80 22.91 -9.80
CA TRP A 208 -4.00 24.00 -10.34
C TRP A 208 -2.75 24.21 -9.52
N ILE A 209 -1.66 24.57 -10.19
CA ILE A 209 -0.41 24.99 -9.54
C ILE A 209 0.05 26.30 -10.18
N ASN A 210 0.21 27.35 -9.36
CA ASN A 210 0.60 28.69 -9.81
C ASN A 210 -0.24 29.20 -11.01
N GLY A 211 -1.55 28.97 -10.97
CA GLY A 211 -2.49 29.37 -12.02
C GLY A 211 -2.52 28.47 -13.27
N VAL A 212 -1.69 27.42 -13.32
CA VAL A 212 -1.69 26.45 -14.42
C VAL A 212 -2.58 25.26 -14.07
N HIS A 213 -3.58 24.99 -14.90
CA HIS A 213 -4.44 23.81 -14.78
C HIS A 213 -3.66 22.53 -15.13
N LEU A 214 -3.62 21.57 -14.21
CA LEU A 214 -2.92 20.30 -14.40
C LEU A 214 -3.83 19.20 -14.92
N GLY A 215 -5.12 19.26 -14.58
CA GLY A 215 -6.11 18.28 -14.98
C GLY A 215 -7.27 18.19 -14.00
N GLU A 216 -8.26 17.44 -14.44
CA GLU A 216 -9.52 17.17 -13.75
C GLU A 216 -9.67 15.66 -13.56
N TRP A 217 -10.14 15.25 -12.39
CA TRP A 217 -10.56 13.89 -12.10
C TRP A 217 -11.97 13.92 -11.52
N THR A 218 -12.89 13.20 -12.15
CA THR A 218 -14.23 12.97 -11.60
C THR A 218 -14.16 11.82 -10.60
N CYS A 219 -14.30 12.15 -9.31
CA CYS A 219 -14.52 11.15 -8.27
C CYS A 219 -15.91 10.55 -8.47
N PRO A 220 -16.06 9.22 -8.58
CA PRO A 220 -17.35 8.63 -8.97
C PRO A 220 -18.38 8.59 -7.83
N ALA A 221 -17.94 8.67 -6.58
CA ALA A 221 -18.76 8.35 -5.41
C ALA A 221 -18.21 8.96 -4.13
N ASP A 222 -19.06 9.00 -3.12
CA ASP A 222 -18.65 9.11 -1.72
C ASP A 222 -18.16 7.74 -1.22
N PHE A 223 -16.99 7.69 -0.60
CA PHE A 223 -16.36 6.44 -0.12
C PHE A 223 -16.39 6.25 1.40
N GLY A 224 -17.04 7.17 2.14
CA GLY A 224 -17.12 7.16 3.62
C GLY A 224 -15.80 7.47 4.31
#